data_AF-A0A842T1L8-F1
#
_entry.id   AF-A0A842T1L8-F1
#
_cell.length_a   1.000
_cell.length_b   1.000
_cell.length_c   1.000
_cell.angle_alpha   90.00
_cell.angle_beta   90.00
_cell.angle_gamma   90.00
#
_symmetry.space_group_name_H-M   'P 1'
#
loop_
_entity.id
_entity.type
_entity.pdbx_description
1 polymer ?
#
loop_
_entity_poly.entity_id
_entity_poly.type
_entity_poly.pdbx_seq_one_letter_code
_entity_poly.pdbx_strand_id
1 'polypeptide(L)'
;MSIDWDKVESSPNSKVKIVGKELLELKDKLADLEEDNFKKEEETLKLKEKLATTERSFKDIINKATQTEKNLKSKISSMQEKLEAAESQIEKQGRRLANLMGGSVDFTSETSSEDKPVNPYIKGFDSVFNEFNTLRREVERLRLTHRNEFKINKNEISQVNDRLDNLIETFEETIPETNKEIERLKEDLRLKDKQIKVTKENLDEAILSKDQIIQKLESDLEAKIEDINELNTTVDALYTQISEFKDTPKVIGKIIDAVKEKGSISDKELEKILEKGMKKYQ
;
A
#
# COMPACT_ATOMS: atom_id res chain seq x y z
N MET A 1 27.57 30.43 18.65
CA MET A 1 28.58 30.27 19.72
C MET A 1 28.79 28.77 19.90
N SER A 2 30.02 28.28 20.04
CA SER A 2 30.25 26.86 20.37
C SER A 2 30.25 26.69 21.88
N ILE A 3 29.43 25.78 22.40
CA ILE A 3 29.39 25.44 23.84
C ILE A 3 30.39 24.30 24.07
N ASP A 4 31.28 24.52 25.02
CA ASP A 4 32.37 23.60 25.40
C ASP A 4 31.87 22.65 26.50
N TRP A 5 31.26 21.54 26.09
CA TRP A 5 30.46 20.66 26.97
C TRP A 5 31.29 19.98 28.08
N ASP A 6 32.52 19.54 27.77
CA ASP A 6 33.46 18.93 28.73
C ASP A 6 33.74 19.86 29.93
N LYS A 7 33.63 21.18 29.72
CA LYS A 7 33.85 22.22 30.73
C LYS A 7 32.63 22.48 31.61
N VAL A 8 31.43 22.21 31.10
CA VAL A 8 30.17 22.27 31.86
C VAL A 8 30.08 21.07 32.81
N GLU A 9 30.53 19.90 32.36
CA GLU A 9 30.51 18.64 33.12
C GLU A 9 31.50 18.66 34.31
N SER A 10 32.64 19.34 34.17
CA SER A 10 33.74 19.32 35.14
C SER A 10 33.69 20.39 36.25
N SER A 11 32.98 21.52 36.08
CA SER A 11 32.91 22.59 37.11
C SER A 11 31.64 23.46 37.06
N PRO A 12 30.45 22.92 37.42
CA PRO A 12 29.20 23.67 37.30
C PRO A 12 28.81 24.49 38.56
N ASN A 13 28.66 25.80 38.36
CA ASN A 13 27.96 26.76 39.24
C ASN A 13 26.49 26.30 39.50
N SER A 14 25.88 26.64 40.63
CA SER A 14 24.51 26.19 40.97
C SER A 14 23.42 26.49 39.93
N LYS A 15 23.46 27.64 39.24
CA LYS A 15 22.55 27.92 38.10
C LYS A 15 22.91 27.08 36.87
N VAL A 16 24.21 26.89 36.62
CA VAL A 16 24.74 26.08 35.52
C VAL A 16 24.48 24.58 35.73
N LYS A 17 24.38 24.11 36.98
CA LYS A 17 24.00 22.72 37.32
C LYS A 17 22.59 22.37 36.87
N ILE A 18 21.62 23.28 37.05
CA ILE A 18 20.22 23.02 36.71
C ILE A 18 20.08 23.03 35.19
N VAL A 19 20.47 24.13 34.53
CA VAL A 19 20.40 24.29 33.08
C VAL A 19 21.26 23.25 32.34
N GLY A 20 22.45 22.92 32.87
CA GLY A 20 23.32 21.89 32.30
C GLY A 20 22.72 20.48 32.40
N LYS A 21 21.97 20.17 33.46
CA LYS A 21 21.27 18.88 33.59
C LYS A 21 20.07 18.80 32.64
N GLU A 22 19.30 19.87 32.51
CA GLU A 22 18.19 19.97 31.54
C GLU A 22 18.69 19.84 30.10
N LEU A 23 19.83 20.46 29.77
CA LEU A 23 20.48 20.32 28.47
C LEU A 23 21.03 18.91 28.22
N LEU A 24 21.55 18.21 29.24
CA LEU A 24 21.93 16.80 29.10
C LEU A 24 20.70 15.92 28.82
N GLU A 25 19.61 16.07 29.59
CA GLU A 25 18.39 15.32 29.35
C GLU A 25 17.78 15.61 27.97
N LEU A 26 17.93 16.83 27.45
CA LEU A 26 17.53 17.20 26.08
C LEU A 26 18.40 16.54 25.01
N LYS A 27 19.72 16.48 25.24
CA LYS A 27 20.68 15.80 24.36
C LYS A 27 20.40 14.29 24.31
N ASP A 28 20.17 13.67 25.45
CA ASP A 28 19.91 12.22 25.53
C ASP A 28 18.56 11.88 24.85
N LYS A 29 17.51 12.67 25.09
CA LYS A 29 16.22 12.54 24.37
C LYS A 29 16.35 12.80 22.86
N LEU A 30 17.26 13.68 22.43
CA LEU A 30 17.56 13.90 21.01
C LEU A 30 18.22 12.66 20.40
N ALA A 31 19.21 12.06 21.07
CA ALA A 31 19.87 10.85 20.61
C ALA A 31 18.89 9.66 20.54
N ASP A 32 18.03 9.48 21.55
CA ASP A 32 16.96 8.47 21.54
C ASP A 32 16.03 8.66 20.34
N LEU A 33 15.57 9.91 20.08
CA LEU A 33 14.68 10.24 18.96
C LEU A 33 15.36 10.07 17.59
N GLU A 34 16.65 10.36 17.48
CA GLU A 34 17.44 10.13 16.26
C GLU A 34 17.57 8.63 15.96
N GLU A 35 17.86 7.80 16.96
CA GLU A 35 17.93 6.34 16.81
C GLU A 35 16.55 5.74 16.44
N ASP A 36 15.48 6.23 17.07
CA ASP A 36 14.11 5.79 16.80
C ASP A 36 13.63 6.20 15.40
N ASN A 37 14.03 7.38 14.91
CA ASN A 37 13.79 7.78 13.52
C ASN A 37 14.57 6.92 12.54
N PHE A 38 15.85 6.63 12.82
CA PHE A 38 16.67 5.79 11.96
C PHE A 38 16.08 4.37 11.79
N LYS A 39 15.60 3.76 12.89
CA LYS A 39 14.89 2.47 12.86
C LYS A 39 13.62 2.55 12.01
N LYS A 40 12.80 3.60 12.17
CA LYS A 40 11.57 3.82 11.38
C LYS A 40 11.85 4.05 9.90
N GLU A 41 12.94 4.73 9.55
CA GLU A 41 13.37 4.86 8.16
C GLU A 41 13.81 3.51 7.57
N GLU A 42 14.58 2.71 8.32
CA GLU A 42 14.99 1.36 7.89
C GLU A 42 13.79 0.42 7.67
N GLU A 43 12.81 0.42 8.58
CA GLU A 43 11.55 -0.30 8.42
C GLU A 43 10.74 0.20 7.21
N THR A 44 10.65 1.51 7.03
CA THR A 44 9.97 2.13 5.88
C THR A 44 10.62 1.71 4.55
N LEU A 45 11.94 1.59 4.53
CA LEU A 45 12.71 1.18 3.35
C LEU A 45 12.48 -0.31 3.04
N LYS A 46 12.50 -1.19 4.06
CA LYS A 46 12.13 -2.60 3.95
C LYS A 46 10.68 -2.81 3.49
N LEU A 47 9.75 -1.98 3.95
CA LEU A 47 8.34 -2.03 3.53
C LEU A 47 8.17 -1.58 2.07
N LYS A 48 8.87 -0.52 1.63
CA LYS A 48 8.90 -0.09 0.22
C LYS A 48 9.48 -1.16 -0.70
N GLU A 49 10.56 -1.84 -0.28
CA GLU A 49 11.13 -2.94 -1.06
C GLU A 49 10.16 -4.12 -1.18
N LYS A 50 9.56 -4.55 -0.06
CA LYS A 50 8.52 -5.60 -0.06
C LYS A 50 7.39 -5.23 -1.00
N LEU A 51 6.82 -4.03 -0.89
CA LEU A 51 5.76 -3.53 -1.76
C LEU A 51 6.14 -3.62 -3.25
N ALA A 52 7.33 -3.16 -3.63
CA ALA A 52 7.83 -3.23 -5.00
C ALA A 52 8.00 -4.68 -5.50
N THR A 53 8.34 -5.64 -4.61
CA THR A 53 8.37 -7.06 -4.98
C THR A 53 6.98 -7.67 -5.18
N THR A 54 6.00 -7.34 -4.31
CA THR A 54 4.61 -7.80 -4.49
C THR A 54 3.98 -7.21 -5.74
N GLU A 55 4.15 -5.91 -6.01
CA GLU A 55 3.67 -5.26 -7.24
C GLU A 55 4.19 -5.95 -8.52
N ARG A 56 5.48 -6.31 -8.55
CA ARG A 56 6.06 -7.09 -9.65
C ARG A 56 5.41 -8.47 -9.77
N SER A 57 5.24 -9.18 -8.66
CA SER A 57 4.60 -10.51 -8.69
C SER A 57 3.14 -10.46 -9.16
N PHE A 58 2.38 -9.45 -8.75
CA PHE A 58 1.00 -9.25 -9.22
C PHE A 58 0.98 -8.94 -10.71
N LYS A 59 1.88 -8.11 -11.21
CA LYS A 59 2.01 -7.80 -12.64
C LYS A 59 2.31 -9.06 -13.46
N ASP A 60 3.20 -9.94 -12.98
CA ASP A 60 3.51 -11.21 -13.65
C ASP A 60 2.33 -12.20 -13.60
N ILE A 61 1.59 -12.26 -12.50
CA ILE A 61 0.36 -13.06 -12.38
C ILE A 61 -0.70 -12.57 -13.38
N ILE A 62 -0.92 -11.25 -13.45
CA ILE A 62 -1.87 -10.63 -14.40
C ILE A 62 -1.46 -10.95 -15.84
N ASN A 63 -0.19 -10.76 -16.19
CA ASN A 63 0.31 -11.07 -17.54
C ASN A 63 0.10 -12.54 -17.92
N LYS A 64 0.37 -13.48 -16.98
CA LYS A 64 0.10 -14.91 -17.19
C LYS A 64 -1.39 -15.17 -17.36
N ALA A 65 -2.24 -14.61 -16.50
CA ALA A 65 -3.69 -14.76 -16.56
C ALA A 65 -4.25 -14.28 -17.92
N THR A 66 -3.90 -13.07 -18.35
CA THR A 66 -4.31 -12.51 -19.66
C THR A 66 -3.84 -13.37 -20.83
N GLN A 67 -2.62 -13.92 -20.77
CA GLN A 67 -2.13 -14.83 -21.82
C GLN A 67 -2.89 -16.17 -21.83
N THR A 68 -3.21 -16.73 -20.65
CA THR A 68 -4.04 -17.94 -20.56
C THR A 68 -5.47 -17.70 -21.06
N GLU A 69 -6.08 -16.56 -20.72
CA GLU A 69 -7.40 -16.16 -21.20
C GLU A 69 -7.41 -16.06 -22.73
N LYS A 70 -6.41 -15.39 -23.32
CA LYS A 70 -6.26 -15.27 -24.77
C LYS A 70 -6.14 -16.64 -25.44
N ASN A 71 -5.31 -17.53 -24.90
CA ASN A 71 -5.13 -18.90 -25.42
C ASN A 71 -6.44 -19.71 -25.33
N LEU A 72 -7.16 -19.63 -24.21
CA LEU A 72 -8.45 -20.30 -24.01
C LEU A 72 -9.50 -19.76 -24.98
N LYS A 73 -9.58 -18.43 -25.17
CA LYS A 73 -10.50 -17.79 -26.11
C LYS A 73 -10.25 -18.25 -27.55
N SER A 74 -8.99 -18.31 -28.00
CA SER A 74 -8.63 -18.88 -29.30
C SER A 74 -9.04 -20.36 -29.45
N LYS A 75 -8.88 -21.15 -28.38
CA LYS A 75 -9.28 -22.57 -28.38
C LYS A 75 -10.80 -22.75 -28.43
N ILE A 76 -11.55 -21.91 -27.71
CA ILE A 76 -13.02 -21.88 -27.74
C ILE A 76 -13.51 -21.57 -29.16
N SER A 77 -12.98 -20.52 -29.81
CA SER A 77 -13.36 -20.18 -31.20
C SER A 77 -13.09 -21.32 -32.18
N SER A 78 -11.94 -22.01 -32.06
CA SER A 78 -11.64 -23.19 -32.91
C SER A 78 -12.56 -24.38 -32.62
N MET A 79 -13.06 -24.53 -31.39
CA MET A 79 -14.05 -25.56 -31.06
C MET A 79 -15.45 -25.22 -31.58
N GLN A 80 -15.85 -23.94 -31.55
CA GLN A 80 -17.11 -23.47 -32.12
C GLN A 80 -17.16 -23.70 -33.64
N GLU A 81 -16.11 -23.33 -34.38
CA GLU A 81 -16.01 -23.56 -35.83
C GLU A 81 -16.11 -25.06 -36.19
N LYS A 82 -15.50 -25.94 -35.38
CA LYS A 82 -15.61 -27.40 -35.54
C LYS A 82 -17.00 -27.94 -35.24
N LEU A 83 -17.70 -27.35 -34.27
CA LEU A 83 -19.08 -27.72 -33.92
C LEU A 83 -20.03 -27.37 -35.06
N GLU A 84 -19.98 -26.14 -35.58
CA GLU A 84 -20.79 -25.71 -36.73
C GLU A 84 -20.53 -26.57 -37.97
N ALA A 85 -19.26 -26.94 -38.22
CA ALA A 85 -18.89 -27.83 -39.31
C ALA A 85 -19.49 -29.25 -39.15
N ALA A 86 -19.50 -29.78 -37.92
CA ALA A 86 -20.08 -31.08 -37.60
C ALA A 86 -21.62 -31.06 -37.70
N GLU A 87 -22.28 -30.02 -37.18
CA GLU A 87 -23.72 -29.81 -37.29
C GLU A 87 -24.15 -29.73 -38.77
N SER A 88 -23.42 -28.99 -39.61
CA SER A 88 -23.68 -28.94 -41.06
C SER A 88 -23.52 -30.31 -41.75
N GLN A 89 -22.61 -31.17 -41.28
CA GLN A 89 -22.48 -32.54 -41.80
C GLN A 89 -23.66 -33.42 -41.36
N ILE A 90 -24.06 -33.35 -40.09
CA ILE A 90 -25.23 -34.08 -39.56
C ILE A 90 -26.48 -33.67 -40.33
N GLU A 91 -26.70 -32.39 -40.58
CA GLU A 91 -27.84 -31.90 -41.35
C GLU A 91 -27.84 -32.43 -42.80
N LYS A 92 -26.68 -32.42 -43.47
CA LYS A 92 -26.51 -33.00 -44.81
C LYS A 92 -26.78 -34.51 -44.83
N GLN A 93 -26.36 -35.24 -43.80
CA GLN A 93 -26.64 -36.68 -43.67
C GLN A 93 -28.13 -36.94 -43.39
N GLY A 94 -28.76 -36.14 -42.52
CA GLY A 94 -30.20 -36.20 -42.26
C GLY A 94 -31.04 -35.96 -43.51
N ARG A 95 -30.71 -34.94 -44.32
CA ARG A 95 -31.34 -34.70 -45.63
C ARG A 95 -31.16 -35.87 -46.60
N ARG A 96 -29.97 -36.52 -46.62
CA ARG A 96 -29.74 -37.73 -47.44
C ARG A 96 -30.58 -38.92 -46.99
N LEU A 97 -30.67 -39.17 -45.69
CA LEU A 97 -31.51 -40.23 -45.12
C LEU A 97 -32.99 -39.99 -45.40
N ALA A 98 -33.47 -38.76 -45.26
CA ALA A 98 -34.85 -38.40 -45.60
C ALA A 98 -35.18 -38.66 -47.08
N ASN A 99 -34.28 -38.30 -47.99
CA ASN A 99 -34.44 -38.59 -49.43
C ASN A 99 -34.42 -40.09 -49.73
N LEU A 100 -33.59 -40.87 -49.02
CA LEU A 100 -33.51 -42.32 -49.20
C LEU A 100 -34.75 -43.05 -48.65
N MET A 101 -35.33 -42.54 -47.55
CA MET A 101 -36.54 -43.09 -46.92
C MET A 101 -37.84 -42.62 -47.59
N GLY A 102 -37.83 -41.47 -48.27
CA GLY A 102 -38.96 -40.96 -49.05
C GLY A 102 -39.05 -41.51 -50.47
N GLY A 103 -37.99 -42.17 -50.97
CA GLY A 103 -37.93 -42.78 -52.29
C GLY A 103 -38.34 -44.25 -52.28
N SER A 104 -39.63 -44.55 -52.12
CA SER A 104 -40.17 -45.89 -52.36
C SER A 104 -40.10 -46.20 -53.87
N VAL A 105 -39.06 -46.91 -54.29
CA VAL A 105 -38.92 -47.39 -55.67
C VAL A 105 -39.90 -48.54 -55.89
N ASP A 106 -40.90 -48.32 -56.74
CA ASP A 106 -41.74 -49.37 -57.29
C ASP A 106 -40.88 -50.41 -58.01
N PHE A 107 -41.05 -51.68 -57.67
CA PHE A 107 -40.48 -52.79 -58.41
C PHE A 107 -41.44 -53.97 -58.50
N THR A 108 -42.60 -53.74 -59.13
CA THR A 108 -43.55 -54.80 -59.50
C THR A 108 -43.39 -55.18 -60.97
N SER A 109 -42.88 -56.40 -61.16
CA SER A 109 -43.07 -57.30 -62.30
C SER A 109 -44.04 -56.90 -63.42
N GLU A 110 -43.57 -57.01 -64.66
CA GLU A 110 -44.39 -57.58 -65.74
C GLU A 110 -43.50 -58.36 -66.74
N THR A 111 -43.97 -59.53 -67.15
CA THR A 111 -43.26 -60.46 -68.05
C THR A 111 -44.13 -60.82 -69.25
N SER A 112 -43.56 -60.81 -70.45
CA SER A 112 -44.17 -61.41 -71.65
C SER A 112 -43.11 -62.14 -72.51
N SER A 113 -43.46 -63.36 -72.94
CA SER A 113 -43.03 -64.11 -74.16
C SER A 113 -41.60 -63.88 -74.71
N GLU A 114 -40.73 -64.87 -74.96
CA GLU A 114 -40.97 -66.16 -75.65
C GLU A 114 -39.68 -67.04 -75.66
N ASP A 115 -39.87 -68.35 -75.73
CA ASP A 115 -39.01 -69.46 -76.23
C ASP A 115 -37.48 -69.59 -75.93
N LYS A 116 -37.16 -70.57 -75.05
CA LYS A 116 -35.94 -71.44 -74.96
C LYS A 116 -34.55 -70.83 -74.61
N PRO A 117 -33.63 -71.63 -74.02
CA PRO A 117 -33.81 -72.74 -73.09
C PRO A 117 -33.30 -72.38 -71.67
N VAL A 118 -33.43 -73.34 -70.74
CA VAL A 118 -33.02 -73.29 -69.32
C VAL A 118 -31.73 -72.49 -69.05
N ASN A 119 -31.84 -71.42 -68.23
CA ASN A 119 -30.93 -70.97 -67.15
C ASN A 119 -30.73 -69.43 -66.98
N PRO A 120 -31.76 -68.64 -66.59
CA PRO A 120 -31.57 -67.30 -66.01
C PRO A 120 -31.70 -67.25 -64.47
N TYR A 121 -32.55 -68.10 -63.88
CA TYR A 121 -32.87 -68.05 -62.45
C TYR A 121 -31.68 -68.35 -61.51
N ILE A 122 -30.72 -69.18 -61.93
CA ILE A 122 -29.53 -69.50 -61.11
C ILE A 122 -28.63 -68.26 -60.97
N LYS A 123 -28.42 -67.50 -62.06
CA LYS A 123 -27.60 -66.27 -62.03
C LYS A 123 -28.21 -65.17 -61.14
N GLY A 124 -29.53 -65.03 -61.14
CA GLY A 124 -30.22 -64.11 -60.23
C GLY A 124 -30.03 -64.51 -58.76
N PHE A 125 -30.15 -65.81 -58.46
CA PHE A 125 -29.92 -66.34 -57.12
C PHE A 125 -28.46 -66.18 -56.67
N ASP A 126 -27.49 -66.41 -57.55
CA ASP A 126 -26.06 -66.17 -57.29
C ASP A 126 -25.76 -64.68 -57.00
N SER A 127 -26.41 -63.73 -57.70
CA SER A 127 -26.25 -62.29 -57.41
C SER A 127 -26.77 -61.97 -56.01
N VAL A 128 -28.03 -62.33 -55.72
CA VAL A 128 -28.66 -62.10 -54.41
C VAL A 128 -27.89 -62.77 -53.27
N PHE A 129 -27.34 -63.97 -53.50
CA PHE A 129 -26.51 -64.66 -52.51
C PHE A 129 -25.15 -63.97 -52.29
N ASN A 130 -24.54 -63.42 -53.34
CA ASN A 130 -23.30 -62.64 -53.22
C ASN A 130 -23.52 -61.28 -52.54
N GLU A 131 -24.64 -60.62 -52.83
CA GLU A 131 -25.08 -59.40 -52.15
C GLU A 131 -25.36 -59.67 -50.66
N PHE A 132 -26.11 -60.71 -50.34
CA PHE A 132 -26.36 -61.15 -48.96
C PHE A 132 -25.05 -61.46 -48.20
N ASN A 133 -24.11 -62.16 -48.83
CA ASN A 133 -22.80 -62.43 -48.23
C ASN A 133 -21.95 -61.16 -48.07
N THR A 134 -22.10 -60.16 -48.94
CA THR A 134 -21.42 -58.88 -48.82
C THR A 134 -22.00 -58.06 -47.67
N LEU A 135 -23.33 -57.91 -47.62
CA LEU A 135 -24.05 -57.26 -46.52
C LEU A 135 -23.75 -57.93 -45.17
N ARG A 136 -23.69 -59.27 -45.12
CA ARG A 136 -23.31 -60.02 -43.91
C ARG A 136 -21.90 -59.70 -43.44
N ARG A 137 -20.92 -59.54 -44.35
CA ARG A 137 -19.56 -59.12 -44.00
C ARG A 137 -19.52 -57.67 -43.52
N GLU A 138 -20.32 -56.79 -44.11
CA GLU A 138 -20.41 -55.37 -43.71
C GLU A 138 -21.03 -55.22 -42.32
N VAL A 139 -22.13 -55.92 -42.04
CA VAL A 139 -22.75 -55.98 -40.71
C VAL A 139 -21.75 -56.47 -39.65
N GLU A 140 -20.99 -57.54 -39.92
CA GLU A 140 -20.05 -58.07 -38.93
C GLU A 140 -18.81 -57.17 -38.76
N ARG A 141 -18.36 -56.46 -39.81
CA ARG A 141 -17.36 -55.38 -39.69
C ARG A 141 -17.89 -54.24 -38.82
N LEU A 142 -19.09 -53.73 -39.11
CA LEU A 142 -19.71 -52.63 -38.37
C LEU A 142 -19.87 -52.99 -36.89
N ARG A 143 -20.28 -54.24 -36.60
CA ARG A 143 -20.38 -54.80 -35.24
C ARG A 143 -19.03 -54.84 -34.52
N LEU A 144 -17.95 -55.19 -35.22
CA LEU A 144 -16.59 -55.17 -34.67
C LEU A 144 -16.12 -53.74 -34.40
N THR A 145 -16.37 -52.80 -35.33
CA THR A 145 -16.05 -51.37 -35.18
C THR A 145 -16.76 -50.77 -33.97
N HIS A 146 -18.10 -50.88 -33.89
CA HIS A 146 -18.88 -50.38 -32.76
C HIS A 146 -18.45 -51.02 -31.43
N ARG A 147 -18.06 -52.31 -31.42
CA ARG A 147 -17.55 -52.98 -30.21
C ARG A 147 -16.21 -52.42 -29.75
N ASN A 148 -15.35 -52.00 -30.68
CA ASN A 148 -14.07 -51.38 -30.36
C ASN A 148 -14.24 -49.93 -29.91
N GLU A 149 -15.06 -49.14 -30.60
CA GLU A 149 -15.44 -47.78 -30.20
C GLU A 149 -16.08 -47.76 -28.82
N PHE A 150 -17.02 -48.66 -28.53
CA PHE A 150 -17.63 -48.78 -27.20
C PHE A 150 -16.60 -49.07 -26.09
N LYS A 151 -15.57 -49.88 -26.36
CA LYS A 151 -14.47 -50.11 -25.41
C LYS A 151 -13.61 -48.87 -25.20
N ILE A 152 -13.28 -48.15 -26.28
CA ILE A 152 -12.49 -46.92 -26.23
C ILE A 152 -13.24 -45.88 -25.41
N ASN A 153 -14.49 -45.58 -25.78
CA ASN A 153 -15.34 -44.63 -25.08
C ASN A 153 -15.53 -44.99 -23.61
N LYS A 154 -15.70 -46.29 -23.27
CA LYS A 154 -15.78 -46.74 -21.88
C LYS A 154 -14.49 -46.43 -21.09
N ASN A 155 -13.33 -46.65 -21.69
CA ASN A 155 -12.04 -46.36 -21.05
C ASN A 155 -11.83 -44.84 -20.89
N GLU A 156 -12.20 -44.05 -21.90
CA GLU A 156 -12.13 -42.58 -21.84
C GLU A 156 -13.06 -42.00 -20.76
N ILE A 157 -14.29 -42.49 -20.67
CA ILE A 157 -15.24 -42.12 -19.60
C ILE A 157 -14.65 -42.45 -18.22
N SER A 158 -14.02 -43.63 -18.05
CA SER A 158 -13.34 -43.98 -16.80
C SER A 158 -12.24 -42.98 -16.45
N GLN A 159 -11.35 -42.65 -17.39
CA GLN A 159 -10.27 -41.69 -17.16
C GLN A 159 -10.75 -40.27 -16.88
N VAL A 160 -11.89 -39.87 -17.45
CA VAL A 160 -12.53 -38.58 -17.17
C VAL A 160 -13.12 -38.56 -15.77
N ASN A 161 -13.80 -39.63 -15.35
CA ASN A 161 -14.32 -39.77 -13.99
C ASN A 161 -13.19 -39.76 -12.96
N ASP A 162 -12.14 -40.57 -13.15
CA ASP A 162 -10.99 -40.60 -12.25
C ASP A 162 -10.38 -39.20 -12.06
N ARG A 163 -10.26 -38.42 -13.16
CA ARG A 163 -9.77 -37.02 -13.10
C ARG A 163 -10.75 -36.06 -12.42
N LEU A 164 -12.05 -36.29 -12.57
CA LEU A 164 -13.09 -35.47 -11.93
C LEU A 164 -13.09 -35.70 -10.42
N ASP A 165 -13.01 -36.95 -9.97
CA ASP A 165 -12.99 -37.32 -8.55
C ASP A 165 -11.75 -36.74 -7.85
N ASN A 166 -10.56 -36.88 -8.44
CA ASN A 166 -9.33 -36.22 -7.94
C ASN A 166 -9.49 -34.68 -7.85
N LEU A 167 -10.15 -34.06 -8.84
CA LEU A 167 -10.36 -32.61 -8.84
C LEU A 167 -11.36 -32.18 -7.76
N ILE A 168 -12.42 -32.96 -7.54
CA ILE A 168 -13.39 -32.74 -6.44
C ILE A 168 -12.66 -32.84 -5.09
N GLU A 169 -11.88 -33.89 -4.85
CA GLU A 169 -11.11 -34.08 -3.62
C GLU A 169 -10.19 -32.87 -3.35
N THR A 170 -9.42 -32.41 -4.35
CA THR A 170 -8.58 -31.21 -4.17
C THR A 170 -9.36 -29.93 -3.88
N PHE A 171 -10.59 -29.77 -4.39
CA PHE A 171 -11.44 -28.62 -4.05
C PHE A 171 -12.07 -28.75 -2.66
N GLU A 172 -12.46 -29.97 -2.26
CA GLU A 172 -13.00 -30.25 -0.92
C GLU A 172 -11.97 -30.03 0.19
N GLU A 173 -10.68 -30.23 -0.08
CA GLU A 173 -9.59 -29.87 0.85
C GLU A 173 -9.24 -28.36 0.81
N THR A 174 -9.00 -27.80 -0.38
CA THR A 174 -8.44 -26.44 -0.50
C THR A 174 -9.45 -25.32 -0.19
N ILE A 175 -10.76 -25.52 -0.46
CA ILE A 175 -11.78 -24.49 -0.21
C ILE A 175 -11.96 -24.23 1.30
N PRO A 176 -12.10 -25.24 2.17
CA PRO A 176 -12.16 -25.02 3.63
C PRO A 176 -10.90 -24.37 4.20
N GLU A 177 -9.71 -24.72 3.71
CA GLU A 177 -8.45 -24.16 4.20
C GLU A 177 -8.28 -22.69 3.81
N THR A 178 -8.51 -22.36 2.54
CA THR A 178 -8.50 -20.97 2.07
C THR A 178 -9.56 -20.12 2.78
N ASN A 179 -10.77 -20.65 3.04
CA ASN A 179 -11.78 -19.95 3.82
C ASN A 179 -11.37 -19.71 5.29
N LYS A 180 -10.73 -20.68 5.96
CA LYS A 180 -10.18 -20.49 7.32
C LYS A 180 -9.14 -19.38 7.36
N GLU A 181 -8.28 -19.31 6.34
CA GLU A 181 -7.24 -18.27 6.26
C GLU A 181 -7.84 -16.89 5.95
N ILE A 182 -8.87 -16.81 5.11
CA ILE A 182 -9.63 -15.58 4.88
C ILE A 182 -10.25 -15.04 6.18
N GLU A 183 -10.86 -15.90 7.01
CA GLU A 183 -11.44 -15.45 8.29
C GLU A 183 -10.39 -15.01 9.32
N ARG A 184 -9.22 -15.65 9.34
CA ARG A 184 -8.07 -15.17 10.15
C ARG A 184 -7.62 -13.78 9.72
N LEU A 185 -7.38 -13.58 8.42
CA LEU A 185 -6.92 -12.31 7.87
C LEU A 185 -7.95 -11.19 8.11
N LYS A 186 -9.26 -11.49 8.08
CA LYS A 186 -10.32 -10.54 8.44
C LYS A 186 -10.25 -10.10 9.91
N GLU A 187 -10.05 -11.02 10.84
CA GLU A 187 -9.97 -10.65 12.26
C GLU A 187 -8.67 -9.91 12.58
N ASP A 188 -7.53 -10.31 12.01
CA ASP A 188 -6.26 -9.59 12.14
C ASP A 188 -6.37 -8.14 11.63
N LEU A 189 -7.00 -7.94 10.48
CA LEU A 189 -7.27 -6.61 9.93
C LEU A 189 -8.19 -5.80 10.86
N ARG A 190 -9.25 -6.41 11.40
CA ARG A 190 -10.16 -5.78 12.38
C ARG A 190 -9.45 -5.40 13.68
N LEU A 191 -8.48 -6.19 14.14
CA LEU A 191 -7.67 -5.89 15.31
C LEU A 191 -6.68 -4.75 15.02
N LYS A 192 -6.10 -4.71 13.82
CA LYS A 192 -5.22 -3.61 13.38
C LYS A 192 -5.96 -2.30 13.25
N ASP A 193 -7.17 -2.27 12.70
CA ASP A 193 -7.99 -1.06 12.64
C ASP A 193 -8.31 -0.49 14.02
N LYS A 194 -8.64 -1.36 15.00
CA LYS A 194 -8.82 -0.94 16.40
C LYS A 194 -7.53 -0.38 17.00
N GLN A 195 -6.39 -1.03 16.76
CA GLN A 195 -5.09 -0.56 17.23
C GLN A 195 -4.76 0.83 16.66
N ILE A 196 -4.92 1.01 15.34
CA ILE A 196 -4.72 2.29 14.66
C ILE A 196 -5.61 3.38 15.25
N LYS A 197 -6.90 3.08 15.49
CA LYS A 197 -7.83 4.04 16.08
C LYS A 197 -7.38 4.51 17.47
N VAL A 198 -7.05 3.58 18.37
CA VAL A 198 -6.57 3.91 19.73
C VAL A 198 -5.24 4.67 19.67
N THR A 199 -4.31 4.27 18.80
CA THR A 199 -3.04 4.99 18.63
C THR A 199 -3.27 6.42 18.13
N LYS A 200 -4.23 6.63 17.23
CA LYS A 200 -4.58 7.98 16.77
C LYS A 200 -5.18 8.83 17.89
N GLU A 201 -6.15 8.29 18.64
CA GLU A 201 -6.77 8.99 19.77
C GLU A 201 -5.72 9.42 20.81
N ASN A 202 -4.78 8.52 21.17
CA ASN A 202 -3.67 8.84 22.07
C ASN A 202 -2.70 9.91 21.51
N LEU A 203 -2.47 9.94 20.19
CA LEU A 203 -1.62 10.96 19.55
C LEU A 203 -2.31 12.32 19.52
N ASP A 204 -3.61 12.36 19.21
CA ASP A 204 -4.42 13.59 19.21
C ASP A 204 -4.46 14.19 20.64
N GLU A 205 -4.63 13.37 21.69
CA GLU A 205 -4.51 13.80 23.10
C GLU A 205 -3.11 14.34 23.46
N ALA A 206 -2.05 13.65 23.01
CA ALA A 206 -0.67 14.07 23.27
C ALA A 206 -0.29 15.39 22.57
N ILE A 207 -0.83 15.64 21.37
CA ILE A 207 -0.68 16.91 20.65
C ILE A 207 -1.40 18.03 21.41
N LEU A 208 -2.67 17.85 21.77
CA LEU A 208 -3.43 18.84 22.55
C LEU A 208 -2.75 19.21 23.88
N SER A 209 -2.17 18.23 24.58
CA SER A 209 -1.40 18.46 25.80
C SER A 209 -0.13 19.28 25.55
N LYS A 210 0.58 19.03 24.43
CA LYS A 210 1.76 19.80 24.05
C LYS A 210 1.42 21.23 23.62
N ASP A 211 0.34 21.43 22.86
CA ASP A 211 -0.11 22.76 22.45
C ASP A 211 -0.47 23.64 23.67
N GLN A 212 -1.11 23.06 24.70
CA GLN A 212 -1.38 23.74 25.96
C GLN A 212 -0.10 24.12 26.74
N ILE A 213 0.97 23.33 26.61
CA ILE A 213 2.27 23.65 27.22
C ILE A 213 2.95 24.78 26.44
N ILE A 214 2.90 24.73 25.11
CA ILE A 214 3.45 25.78 24.22
C ILE A 214 2.77 27.12 24.54
N GLN A 215 1.43 27.18 24.58
CA GLN A 215 0.68 28.41 24.90
C GLN A 215 1.06 29.02 26.26
N LYS A 216 1.35 28.18 27.27
CA LYS A 216 1.83 28.65 28.58
C LYS A 216 3.25 29.22 28.50
N LEU A 217 4.14 28.55 27.77
CA LEU A 217 5.51 29.02 27.56
C LEU A 217 5.56 30.31 26.75
N GLU A 218 4.68 30.47 25.76
CA GLU A 218 4.51 31.71 24.99
C GLU A 218 4.06 32.86 25.91
N SER A 219 3.03 32.64 26.73
CA SER A 219 2.55 33.65 27.69
C SER A 219 3.59 34.00 28.76
N ASP A 220 4.33 33.02 29.28
CA ASP A 220 5.43 33.23 30.23
C ASP A 220 6.61 33.99 29.60
N LEU A 221 6.86 33.79 28.29
CA LEU A 221 7.89 34.53 27.54
C LEU A 221 7.47 35.97 27.28
N GLU A 222 6.21 36.22 26.87
CA GLU A 222 5.68 37.58 26.69
C GLU A 222 5.75 38.37 28.00
N ALA A 223 5.34 37.79 29.13
CA ALA A 223 5.47 38.42 30.44
C ALA A 223 6.92 38.79 30.79
N LYS A 224 7.88 37.90 30.50
CA LYS A 224 9.32 38.16 30.73
C LYS A 224 9.91 39.21 29.80
N ILE A 225 9.40 39.33 28.57
CA ILE A 225 9.78 40.40 27.65
C ILE A 225 9.34 41.76 28.23
N GLU A 226 8.13 41.83 28.80
CA GLU A 226 7.63 43.05 29.42
C GLU A 226 8.40 43.41 30.71
N ASP A 227 8.69 42.44 31.60
CA ASP A 227 9.58 42.63 32.76
C ASP A 227 10.94 43.24 32.35
N ILE A 228 11.50 42.77 31.22
CA ILE A 228 12.77 43.26 30.67
C ILE A 228 12.64 44.68 30.11
N ASN A 229 11.51 45.03 29.48
CA ASN A 229 11.23 46.38 29.00
C ASN A 229 11.11 47.37 30.16
N GLU A 230 10.39 47.01 31.23
CA GLU A 230 10.30 47.81 32.47
C GLU A 230 11.67 48.00 33.13
N LEU A 231 12.48 46.93 33.22
CA LEU A 231 13.85 47.01 33.73
C LEU A 231 14.74 47.93 32.88
N ASN A 232 14.67 47.84 31.55
CA ASN A 232 15.45 48.70 30.65
C ASN A 232 15.07 50.18 30.82
N THR A 233 13.78 50.52 30.84
CA THR A 233 13.34 51.91 31.06
C THR A 233 13.75 52.44 32.43
N THR A 234 13.74 51.60 33.47
CA THR A 234 14.25 51.93 34.81
C THR A 234 15.76 52.19 34.80
N VAL A 235 16.52 51.36 34.08
CA VAL A 235 17.97 51.52 33.90
C VAL A 235 18.31 52.80 33.14
N ASP A 236 17.58 53.14 32.08
CA ASP A 236 17.76 54.40 31.33
C ASP A 236 17.44 55.64 32.18
N ALA A 237 16.40 55.56 33.03
CA ALA A 237 16.08 56.62 33.99
C ALA A 237 17.20 56.80 35.04
N LEU A 238 17.76 55.70 35.56
CA LEU A 238 18.90 55.73 36.49
C LEU A 238 20.18 56.25 35.80
N TYR A 239 20.45 55.88 34.54
CA TYR A 239 21.56 56.45 33.77
C TYR A 239 21.39 57.94 33.54
N THR A 240 20.18 58.41 33.29
CA THR A 240 19.86 59.83 33.19
C THR A 240 20.20 60.54 34.50
N GLN A 241 19.70 60.04 35.63
CA GLN A 241 20.00 60.57 36.98
C GLN A 241 21.49 60.50 37.37
N ILE A 242 22.27 59.54 36.86
CA ILE A 242 23.73 59.42 37.10
C ILE A 242 24.54 60.27 36.10
N SER A 243 23.94 60.70 34.99
CA SER A 243 24.52 61.68 34.07
C SER A 243 24.32 63.12 34.58
N GLU A 244 23.17 63.35 35.21
CA GLU A 244 23.02 64.29 36.32
C GLU A 244 23.92 63.88 37.50
N PHE A 245 24.17 64.78 38.46
CA PHE A 245 25.08 64.61 39.60
C PHE A 245 26.56 64.26 39.28
N LYS A 246 26.91 63.87 38.04
CA LYS A 246 28.26 63.47 37.63
C LYS A 246 29.35 64.49 37.96
N ASP A 247 29.03 65.77 37.90
CA ASP A 247 29.95 66.85 38.24
C ASP A 247 29.79 67.34 39.70
N THR A 248 28.72 66.98 40.41
CA THR A 248 28.45 67.38 41.80
C THR A 248 29.59 67.06 42.78
N PRO A 249 30.25 65.89 42.75
CA PRO A 249 31.44 65.63 43.57
C PRO A 249 32.59 66.62 43.31
N LYS A 250 32.78 67.09 42.07
CA LYS A 250 33.80 68.09 41.73
C LYS A 250 33.40 69.49 42.22
N VAL A 251 32.11 69.80 42.25
CA VAL A 251 31.59 71.05 42.82
C VAL A 251 31.80 71.05 44.33
N ILE A 252 31.42 69.96 45.01
CA ILE A 252 31.63 69.76 46.45
C ILE A 252 33.12 69.84 46.81
N GLY A 253 34.01 69.19 46.04
CA GLY A 253 35.46 69.29 46.23
C GLY A 253 35.97 70.74 46.20
N LYS A 254 35.57 71.52 45.18
CA LYS A 254 35.94 72.95 45.07
C LYS A 254 35.42 73.79 46.23
N ILE A 255 34.23 73.49 46.76
CA ILE A 255 33.68 74.17 47.95
C ILE A 255 34.51 73.82 49.19
N ILE A 256 34.83 72.53 49.39
CA ILE A 256 35.65 72.04 50.51
C ILE A 256 37.04 72.67 50.47
N ASP A 257 37.70 72.73 49.31
CA ASP A 257 39.04 73.29 49.18
C ASP A 257 39.05 74.80 49.46
N ALA A 258 38.07 75.55 48.94
CA ALA A 258 37.92 76.97 49.23
C ALA A 258 37.65 77.26 50.73
N VAL A 259 36.85 76.42 51.39
CA VAL A 259 36.61 76.52 52.85
C VAL A 259 37.87 76.17 53.65
N LYS A 260 38.66 75.18 53.22
CA LYS A 260 39.94 74.84 53.87
C LYS A 260 40.98 75.95 53.76
N GLU A 261 41.07 76.63 52.61
CA GLU A 261 42.04 77.71 52.40
C GLU A 261 41.67 79.00 53.13
N LYS A 262 40.38 79.32 53.26
CA LYS A 262 39.90 80.63 53.77
C LYS A 262 39.18 80.57 55.11
N GLY A 263 38.85 79.39 55.63
CA GLY A 263 38.04 79.19 56.84
C GLY A 263 36.54 79.43 56.66
N SER A 264 36.14 80.25 55.68
CA SER A 264 34.75 80.44 55.25
C SER A 264 34.68 80.75 53.75
N ILE A 265 33.48 80.67 53.18
CA ILE A 265 33.20 81.03 51.78
C ILE A 265 32.13 82.14 51.78
N SER A 266 32.24 83.12 50.88
CA SER A 266 31.18 84.12 50.69
C SER A 266 30.13 83.67 49.67
N ASP A 267 28.90 84.15 49.79
CA ASP A 267 27.78 83.76 48.91
C ASP A 267 28.13 83.96 47.42
N LYS A 268 28.80 85.07 47.08
CA LYS A 268 29.26 85.35 45.70
C LYS A 268 30.33 84.37 45.19
N GLU A 269 31.14 83.79 46.08
CA GLU A 269 32.12 82.77 45.70
C GLU A 269 31.46 81.40 45.56
N LEU A 270 30.52 81.06 46.45
CA LEU A 270 29.71 79.86 46.38
C LEU A 270 28.88 79.82 45.07
N GLU A 271 28.15 80.90 44.79
CA GLU A 271 27.35 81.07 43.57
C GLU A 271 28.21 80.90 42.30
N LYS A 272 29.41 81.51 42.28
CA LYS A 272 30.36 81.38 41.16
C LYS A 272 30.97 79.98 41.01
N ILE A 273 31.05 79.18 42.09
CA ILE A 273 31.47 77.77 42.03
C ILE A 273 30.31 76.90 41.51
N LEU A 274 29.09 77.14 41.98
CA LEU A 274 27.87 76.46 41.53
C LEU A 274 27.61 76.73 40.03
N GLU A 275 27.63 77.99 39.60
CA GLU A 275 27.38 78.43 38.22
C GLU A 275 28.43 77.91 37.22
N LYS A 276 29.68 77.70 37.66
CA LYS A 276 30.72 77.02 36.86
C LYS A 276 30.65 75.50 36.91
N GLY A 277 30.06 74.95 37.98
CA GLY A 277 30.05 73.52 38.27
C GLY A 277 28.82 72.77 37.72
N MET A 278 27.66 73.42 37.74
CA MET A 278 26.35 72.85 37.39
C MET A 278 25.85 73.38 36.03
N LYS A 279 26.76 73.69 35.12
CA LYS A 279 26.49 74.43 33.87
C LYS A 279 25.80 73.60 32.75
N LYS A 280 24.97 72.64 33.14
CA LYS A 280 24.26 71.67 32.29
C LYS A 280 22.78 71.48 32.64
N TYR A 281 22.24 72.35 33.51
CA TYR A 281 20.87 72.25 34.07
C TYR A 281 19.97 73.43 33.67
N GLN A 282 20.18 73.97 32.47
CA GLN A 282 19.25 74.85 31.74
C GLN A 282 19.10 74.30 30.32
#